data_AF-A0A9P6XPK2-F1
#
_entry.id   AF-A0A9P6XPK2-F1
#
_cell.length_a   1.000
_cell.length_b   1.000
_cell.length_c   1.000
_cell.angle_alpha   90.00
_cell.angle_beta   90.00
_cell.angle_gamma   90.00
#
_symmetry.space_group_name_H-M   'P 1'
#
loop_
_entity.id
_entity.type
_entity.pdbx_description
1 polymer ?
#
loop_
_entity_poly.entity_id
_entity_poly.type
_entity_poly.pdbx_seq_one_letter_code
_entity_poly.pdbx_strand_id
1 'polypeptide(L)'
;MAEAVREVAGLPDPVGQVTRDDVRPNGIRVQKVRVPLGVIAMIYEARPNVTAEAAALCLKAGNGVILRGGSEAIHSNTAIAHALAGALQANGRGWSCCSCMS
;
A
#
# COMPACT_ATOMS: atom_id res chain seq x y z
N MET A 1 -3.82 -5.63 -15.22
CA MET A 1 -2.88 -5.63 -14.08
C MET A 1 -1.83 -4.53 -14.16
N ALA A 2 -0.86 -4.58 -15.09
CA ALA A 2 0.21 -3.56 -15.14
C ALA A 2 -0.31 -2.12 -15.34
N GLU A 3 -1.35 -1.95 -16.15
CA GLU A 3 -2.03 -0.67 -16.35
C GLU A 3 -2.62 -0.12 -15.04
N ALA A 4 -3.38 -0.92 -14.30
CA ALA A 4 -3.92 -0.53 -13.00
C ALA A 4 -2.83 -0.09 -12.00
N VAL A 5 -1.67 -0.75 -11.98
CA VAL A 5 -0.54 -0.33 -11.14
C VAL A 5 0.00 1.06 -11.57
N ARG A 6 0.06 1.33 -12.88
CA ARG A 6 0.47 2.65 -13.40
C ARG A 6 -0.56 3.73 -13.09
N GLU A 7 -1.85 3.42 -13.16
CA GLU A 7 -2.92 4.32 -12.77
C GLU A 7 -2.78 4.71 -11.28
N VAL A 8 -2.60 3.72 -10.40
CA VAL A 8 -2.38 3.97 -8.96
C VAL A 8 -1.12 4.81 -8.71
N ALA A 9 -0.04 4.56 -9.46
CA ALA A 9 1.17 5.37 -9.37
C ALA A 9 0.89 6.85 -9.71
N GLY A 10 0.04 7.11 -10.69
CA GLY A 10 -0.37 8.44 -11.15
C GLY A 10 -1.35 9.19 -10.22
N LEU A 11 -1.94 8.52 -9.23
CA LEU A 11 -2.82 9.20 -8.26
C LEU A 11 -2.03 10.24 -7.42
N PRO A 12 -2.69 11.27 -6.87
CA PRO A 12 -2.05 12.16 -5.91
C PRO A 12 -1.55 11.40 -4.68
N ASP A 13 -0.44 11.83 -4.07
CA ASP A 13 0.03 11.27 -2.80
C ASP A 13 -0.96 11.63 -1.69
N PRO A 14 -1.63 10.65 -1.04
CA PRO A 14 -2.59 10.94 0.00
C PRO A 14 -1.92 11.29 1.34
N VAL A 15 -0.66 10.93 1.56
CA VAL A 15 0.04 11.04 2.85
C VAL A 15 0.62 12.45 3.02
N GLY A 16 0.56 12.99 4.24
CA GLY A 16 1.12 14.30 4.57
C GLY A 16 0.22 15.50 4.23
N GLN A 17 -0.97 15.26 3.65
CA GLN A 17 -1.91 16.34 3.32
C GLN A 17 -2.50 16.97 4.60
N VAL A 18 -2.41 18.30 4.71
CA VAL A 18 -3.05 19.07 5.79
C VAL A 18 -4.53 19.29 5.42
N THR A 19 -5.43 18.81 6.27
CA THR A 19 -6.90 18.91 6.08
C THR A 19 -7.53 19.99 6.93
N ARG A 20 -6.82 20.46 7.96
CA ARG A 20 -7.24 21.56 8.82
C ARG A 20 -5.99 22.22 9.38
N ASP A 21 -5.96 23.55 9.37
CA ASP A 21 -4.91 24.36 9.98
C ASP A 21 -5.57 25.60 10.55
N ASP A 22 -5.51 25.78 11.88
CA ASP A 22 -6.13 26.92 12.53
C ASP A 22 -5.35 27.31 13.79
N VAL A 23 -5.25 28.62 14.05
CA VAL A 23 -4.60 29.19 15.23
C VAL A 23 -5.68 29.51 16.25
N ARG A 24 -5.62 28.83 17.40
CA ARG A 24 -6.54 29.06 18.51
C ARG A 24 -6.32 30.47 19.10
N PRO A 25 -7.32 31.06 19.77
CA PRO A 25 -7.19 32.37 20.42
C PRO A 25 -6.08 32.47 21.48
N ASN A 26 -5.62 31.32 22.01
CA ASN A 26 -4.50 31.22 22.95
C ASN A 26 -3.12 31.10 22.26
N GLY A 27 -3.04 31.26 20.93
CA GLY A 27 -1.81 31.19 20.15
C GLY A 27 -1.38 29.77 19.71
N ILE A 28 -2.12 28.71 20.07
CA ILE A 28 -1.78 27.34 19.67
C ILE A 28 -2.20 27.09 18.21
N ARG A 29 -1.25 26.70 17.36
CA ARG A 29 -1.54 26.22 16.00
C ARG A 29 -1.96 24.75 16.05
N VAL A 30 -3.13 24.44 15.49
CA VAL A 30 -3.68 23.08 15.43
C VAL A 30 -3.77 22.65 13.97
N GLN A 31 -3.00 21.61 13.62
CA GLN A 31 -3.00 21.02 12.28
C GLN A 31 -3.54 19.60 12.31
N LYS A 32 -4.38 19.26 11.33
CA LYS A 32 -4.83 17.88 11.08
C LYS A 32 -4.19 17.39 9.79
N VAL A 33 -3.31 16.41 9.90
CA VAL A 33 -2.53 15.85 8.77
C VAL A 33 -2.97 14.43 8.50
N ARG A 34 -3.06 14.03 7.22
CA ARG A 34 -3.30 12.63 6.85
C ARG A 34 -2.02 11.81 7.03
N VAL A 35 -2.12 10.73 7.79
CA VAL A 35 -1.02 9.77 8.03
C VAL A 35 -1.45 8.38 7.57
N PRO A 36 -0.49 7.48 7.24
CA PRO A 36 -0.82 6.09 6.95
C PRO A 36 -1.49 5.41 8.14
N LEU A 37 -2.26 4.36 7.88
CA LEU A 37 -2.85 3.52 8.92
C LEU A 37 -1.79 2.65 9.61
N GLY A 38 -0.73 2.28 8.88
CA GLY A 38 0.34 1.42 9.35
C GLY A 38 0.43 0.16 8.50
N VAL A 39 -0.28 -0.91 8.89
CA VAL A 39 -0.29 -2.20 8.18
C VAL A 39 -1.72 -2.62 7.88
N ILE A 40 -1.97 -3.06 6.64
CA ILE A 40 -3.27 -3.54 6.16
C ILE A 40 -3.16 -5.03 5.85
N ALA A 41 -4.04 -5.86 6.42
CA ALA A 41 -4.18 -7.25 6.03
C ALA A 41 -5.34 -7.40 5.05
N MET A 42 -5.09 -7.98 3.88
CA MET A 42 -6.10 -8.23 2.86
C MET A 42 -6.23 -9.72 2.58
N ILE A 43 -7.46 -10.23 2.71
CA ILE A 43 -7.83 -11.61 2.40
C ILE A 43 -8.75 -11.58 1.18
N TYR A 44 -8.43 -12.36 0.16
CA TYR A 44 -9.16 -12.38 -1.10
C TYR A 44 -9.16 -13.77 -1.74
N GLU A 45 -10.13 -14.01 -2.61
CA GLU A 45 -10.23 -15.25 -3.38
C GLU A 45 -9.13 -15.35 -4.44
N ALA A 46 -9.06 -16.46 -5.20
CA ALA A 46 -7.98 -16.79 -6.15
C ALA A 46 -7.92 -15.86 -7.39
N ARG A 47 -7.69 -14.57 -7.18
CA ARG A 47 -7.57 -13.53 -8.20
C ARG A 47 -6.18 -12.90 -8.13
N PRO A 48 -5.21 -13.35 -8.94
CA PRO A 48 -3.84 -12.84 -8.85
C PRO A 48 -3.72 -11.35 -9.17
N ASN A 49 -4.63 -10.79 -9.96
CA ASN A 49 -4.68 -9.34 -10.23
C ASN A 49 -4.84 -8.51 -8.95
N VAL A 50 -5.62 -9.02 -7.98
CA VAL A 50 -5.89 -8.34 -6.70
C VAL A 50 -4.60 -8.21 -5.88
N THR A 51 -3.70 -9.19 -5.93
CA THR A 51 -2.39 -9.15 -5.26
C THR A 51 -1.60 -7.89 -5.65
N ALA A 52 -1.49 -7.61 -6.95
CA ALA A 52 -0.73 -6.47 -7.44
C ALA A 52 -1.43 -5.12 -7.15
N GLU A 53 -2.74 -5.06 -7.35
CA GLU A 53 -3.53 -3.84 -7.15
C GLU A 53 -3.59 -3.43 -5.67
N ALA A 54 -3.83 -4.41 -4.79
CA ALA A 54 -3.83 -4.20 -3.34
C ALA A 54 -2.47 -3.72 -2.83
N ALA A 55 -1.38 -4.33 -3.29
CA ALA A 55 -0.03 -3.89 -2.95
C ALA A 55 0.24 -2.47 -3.44
N ALA A 56 -0.10 -2.15 -4.69
CA ALA A 56 0.10 -0.81 -5.25
C ALA A 56 -0.63 0.27 -4.44
N LEU A 57 -1.91 0.04 -4.10
CA LEU A 57 -2.70 0.98 -3.31
C LEU A 57 -2.14 1.16 -1.89
N CYS A 58 -1.78 0.07 -1.23
CA CYS A 58 -1.22 0.13 0.12
C CYS A 58 0.11 0.90 0.13
N LEU A 59 1.00 0.60 -0.82
CA LEU A 59 2.27 1.29 -0.98
C LEU A 59 2.09 2.78 -1.28
N LYS A 60 1.14 3.13 -2.16
CA LYS A 60 0.80 4.52 -2.49
C LYS A 60 0.29 5.28 -1.28
N ALA A 61 -0.49 4.63 -0.42
CA ALA A 61 -0.99 5.20 0.82
C ALA A 61 0.01 5.14 1.99
N GLY A 62 1.25 4.72 1.75
CA GLY A 62 2.30 4.64 2.77
C GLY A 62 2.11 3.52 3.79
N ASN A 63 1.29 2.51 3.48
CA ASN A 63 1.02 1.38 4.36
C ASN A 63 1.87 0.15 4.00
N GLY A 64 2.19 -0.62 5.04
CA GLY A 64 2.48 -2.06 4.93
C GLY A 64 1.25 -2.84 4.47
N VAL A 65 1.45 -3.92 3.75
CA VAL A 65 0.39 -4.86 3.37
C VAL A 65 0.77 -6.32 3.65
N ILE A 66 -0.21 -7.07 4.11
CA ILE A 66 -0.16 -8.52 4.25
C ILE A 66 -1.26 -9.07 3.32
N LEU A 67 -0.87 -9.90 2.37
CA LEU A 67 -1.77 -10.44 1.34
C LEU A 67 -2.01 -11.91 1.61
N ARG A 68 -3.28 -12.32 1.66
CA ARG A 68 -3.67 -13.72 1.79
C ARG A 68 -4.66 -14.06 0.69
N GLY A 69 -4.14 -14.63 -0.39
CA GLY A 69 -4.95 -15.11 -1.52
C GLY A 69 -5.37 -16.57 -1.35
N GLY A 70 -6.36 -17.00 -2.14
CA GLY A 70 -6.75 -18.41 -2.20
C GLY A 70 -5.64 -19.34 -2.72
N SER A 71 -5.64 -20.59 -2.27
CA SER A 71 -4.66 -21.64 -2.64
C SER A 71 -4.54 -21.85 -4.15
N GLU A 72 -5.66 -21.73 -4.87
CA GLU A 72 -5.73 -21.98 -6.31
C GLU A 72 -4.88 -21.01 -7.15
N ALA A 73 -4.52 -19.84 -6.60
CA ALA A 73 -3.69 -18.83 -7.28
C ALA A 73 -2.29 -18.68 -6.64
N ILE A 74 -1.84 -19.63 -5.81
CA ILE A 74 -0.61 -19.49 -5.02
C ILE A 74 0.62 -19.20 -5.87
N HIS A 75 0.83 -19.92 -6.97
CA HIS A 75 1.99 -19.72 -7.86
C HIS A 75 2.03 -18.29 -8.44
N SER A 76 0.88 -17.81 -8.90
CA SER A 76 0.75 -16.45 -9.45
C SER A 76 0.94 -15.39 -8.37
N ASN A 77 0.34 -15.59 -7.19
CA ASN A 77 0.47 -14.68 -6.06
C ASN A 77 1.92 -14.56 -5.58
N THR A 78 2.62 -15.70 -5.45
CA THR A 78 4.03 -15.73 -5.06
C THR A 78 4.92 -15.06 -6.10
N ALA A 79 4.69 -15.30 -7.40
CA ALA A 79 5.46 -14.65 -8.46
C ALA A 79 5.29 -13.13 -8.44
N ILE A 80 4.05 -12.65 -8.26
CA ILE A 80 3.76 -11.21 -8.15
C ILE A 80 4.41 -10.63 -6.89
N ALA A 81 4.30 -11.31 -5.75
CA ALA A 81 4.93 -10.88 -4.51
C ALA A 81 6.45 -10.75 -4.69
N HIS A 82 7.12 -11.74 -5.27
CA HIS A 82 8.56 -11.70 -5.52
C HIS A 82 8.97 -10.54 -6.43
N ALA A 83 8.20 -10.25 -7.48
CA ALA A 83 8.46 -9.11 -8.34
C ALA A 83 8.35 -7.76 -7.59
N LEU A 84 7.33 -7.62 -6.74
CA LEU A 84 7.18 -6.47 -5.84
C LEU A 84 8.34 -6.38 -4.84
N ALA A 85 8.84 -7.52 -4.36
CA ALA A 85 10.00 -7.60 -3.45
C ALA A 85 11.23 -6.94 -4.03
N GLY A 86 11.60 -7.39 -5.23
CA GLY A 86 12.78 -6.91 -5.92
C GLY A 86 12.64 -5.41 -6.20
N ALA A 87 11.46 -4.97 -6.63
CA ALA A 87 11.20 -3.55 -6.87
C ALA A 87 11.32 -2.69 -5.59
N LEU A 88 10.76 -3.14 -4.46
CA LEU A 88 10.85 -2.41 -3.19
C LEU A 88 12.29 -2.35 -2.67
N GLN A 89 13.01 -3.48 -2.71
CA GLN A 89 14.41 -3.55 -2.29
C GLN A 89 15.30 -2.62 -3.14
N ALA A 90 15.12 -2.61 -4.46
CA ALA A 90 15.85 -1.72 -5.36
C ALA A 90 15.61 -0.23 -5.08
N ASN A 91 14.46 0.11 -4.47
CA ASN A 91 14.10 1.48 -4.08
C ASN A 91 14.30 1.75 -2.57
N GLY A 92 15.08 0.92 -1.88
CA GLY A 92 15.44 1.12 -0.47
C GLY A 92 14.30 0.91 0.53
N ARG A 93 13.22 0.22 0.13
CA ARG A 93 12.07 -0.10 1.00
C ARG A 93 12.15 -1.55 1.48
N GLY A 94 11.99 -1.74 2.80
CA GLY A 94 12.01 -3.07 3.43
C GLY A 94 10.82 -3.94 3.04
N TRP A 95 11.10 -5.23 2.80
CA TRP A 95 10.13 -6.27 2.39
C TRP A 95 9.04 -6.61 3.41
N SER A 96 9.16 -6.16 4.68
CA SER A 96 8.11 -6.38 5.70
C SER A 96 6.75 -5.78 5.34
N CYS A 97 6.70 -5.01 4.25
CA CYS A 97 5.56 -4.34 3.69
C CYS A 97 4.71 -5.21 2.73
N CYS A 98 5.15 -6.42 2.32
CA CYS A 98 4.36 -7.32 1.47
C CYS A 98 4.67 -8.79 1.80
N SER A 99 3.82 -9.47 2.57
CA SER A 99 3.93 -10.93 2.78
C SER A 99 2.72 -11.65 2.22
N CYS A 100 2.95 -12.68 1.40
CA CYS A 100 1.88 -13.57 0.93
C CYS A 100 1.80 -14.77 1.88
N MET A 101 0.71 -14.89 2.65
CA MET A 101 0.48 -16.09 3.48
C MET A 101 -0.29 -17.13 2.66
N SER A 102 0.25 -18.36 2.63
CA SER A 102 -0.42 -19.58 2.16
C SER A 102 -1.49 -20.03 3.15
#